data_AF-A0AAD7R346-F1
#
_entry.id   AF-A0AAD7R346-F1
#
_cell.length_a   1.000
_cell.length_b   1.000
_cell.length_c   1.000
_cell.angle_alpha   90.00
_cell.angle_beta   90.00
_cell.angle_gamma   90.00
#
_symmetry.space_group_name_H-M   'P 1'
#
loop_
_entity.id
_entity.type
_entity.pdbx_description
1 polymer ?
#
loop_
_entity_poly.entity_id
_entity_poly.type
_entity_poly.pdbx_seq_one_letter_code
_entity_poly.pdbx_strand_id
1 'polypeptide(L)'
;MLLQEQEAAYSDLLQHSDVRWLSRGRVLERFFALQKEASEFLSSQKSNKAKDLLARMQKPDFIAQIAFLCDIMGHLNTLNLQLQGGGSSVTEILEKVSAFRVNLDLFLPDVTGRKTHFPTLRDVPVSSA
;
A
#
# COMPACT_ATOMS: atom_id res chain seq x y z
N MET A 1 -4.63 -30.61 7.30
CA MET A 1 -3.50 -30.74 6.36
C MET A 1 -3.82 -30.09 5.00
N LEU A 2 -4.25 -28.82 4.98
CA LEU A 2 -4.36 -28.00 3.75
C LEU A 2 -4.25 -26.48 4.05
N LEU A 3 -3.73 -26.12 5.23
CA LEU A 3 -3.50 -24.71 5.64
C LEU A 3 -2.13 -24.50 6.30
N GLN A 4 -1.45 -25.57 6.70
CA GLN A 4 -0.13 -25.48 7.36
C GLN A 4 1.04 -25.38 6.39
N GLU A 5 0.90 -25.81 5.13
CA GLU A 5 1.99 -25.74 4.15
C GLU A 5 2.10 -24.37 3.48
N GLN A 6 1.04 -23.55 3.52
CA GLN A 6 1.07 -22.19 2.98
C GLN A 6 1.46 -21.12 4.02
N GLU A 7 1.51 -21.46 5.31
CA GLU A 7 2.02 -20.55 6.34
C GLU A 7 3.55 -20.61 6.47
N ALA A 8 4.15 -21.79 6.28
CA ALA A 8 5.59 -21.99 6.45
C ALA A 8 6.47 -21.25 5.42
N ALA A 9 5.95 -20.94 4.22
CA ALA A 9 6.65 -20.14 3.23
C ALA A 9 6.56 -18.62 3.46
N TYR A 10 5.67 -18.18 4.36
CA TYR A 10 5.39 -16.75 4.57
C TYR A 10 5.76 -16.25 5.97
N SER A 11 5.95 -17.15 6.94
CA SER A 11 6.39 -16.80 8.30
C SER A 11 7.84 -16.31 8.34
N ASP A 12 8.71 -16.82 7.46
CA ASP A 12 10.14 -16.47 7.45
C ASP A 12 10.45 -15.20 6.64
N LEU A 13 9.57 -14.79 5.71
CA LEU A 13 9.85 -13.69 4.78
C LEU A 13 9.52 -12.28 5.31
N LEU A 14 8.82 -12.17 6.46
CA LEU A 14 8.29 -10.91 6.99
C LEU A 14 8.97 -10.42 8.28
N GLN A 15 9.83 -11.22 8.90
CA GLN A 15 10.44 -10.86 10.19
C GLN A 15 11.77 -10.08 10.06
N HIS A 16 12.36 -10.00 8.87
CA HIS A 16 13.70 -9.40 8.66
C HIS A 16 13.74 -8.23 7.68
N SER A 17 12.72 -7.37 7.69
CA SER A 17 12.91 -6.00 7.15
C SER A 17 12.96 -5.06 8.34
N ASP A 18 14.13 -4.47 8.60
CA ASP A 18 14.34 -3.39 9.58
C ASP A 18 13.49 -2.13 9.31
N VAL A 19 12.64 -2.19 8.28
CA VAL A 19 11.80 -1.12 7.78
C VAL A 19 10.33 -1.53 7.89
N ARG A 20 9.83 -1.50 9.14
CA ARG A 20 8.48 -1.91 9.56
C ARG A 20 7.32 -1.28 8.77
N TRP A 21 7.54 -0.19 8.04
CA TRP A 21 6.50 0.42 7.20
C TRP A 21 6.32 -0.30 5.85
N LEU A 22 7.33 -0.99 5.33
CA LEU A 22 7.23 -1.75 4.07
C LEU A 22 6.27 -2.93 4.14
N SER A 23 6.36 -3.69 5.24
CA SER A 23 5.41 -4.78 5.49
C SER A 23 3.98 -4.25 5.61
N ARG A 24 3.80 -3.05 6.19
CA ARG A 24 2.49 -2.38 6.28
C ARG A 24 1.97 -1.96 4.91
N GLY A 25 2.82 -1.47 4.01
CA GLY A 25 2.45 -1.17 2.63
C GLY A 25 1.97 -2.40 1.87
N ARG A 26 2.71 -3.52 1.98
CA ARG A 26 2.32 -4.82 1.39
C ARG A 26 1.02 -5.37 1.97
N VAL A 27 0.75 -5.17 3.26
CA VAL A 27 -0.52 -5.54 3.88
C VAL A 27 -1.67 -4.72 3.29
N LEU A 28 -1.48 -3.41 3.07
CA LEU A 28 -2.49 -2.55 2.46
C LEU A 28 -2.77 -2.95 1.01
N GLU A 29 -1.73 -3.22 0.22
CA GLU A 29 -1.86 -3.69 -1.17
C GLU A 29 -2.65 -5.01 -1.24
N ARG A 30 -2.31 -5.98 -0.39
CA ARG A 30 -3.05 -7.26 -0.29
C ARG A 30 -4.49 -7.06 0.17
N PHE A 31 -4.71 -6.19 1.15
CA PHE A 31 -6.04 -5.87 1.64
C PHE A 31 -6.91 -5.24 0.54
N PHE A 32 -6.33 -4.33 -0.25
CA PHE A 32 -7.02 -3.70 -1.36
C PHE A 32 -7.34 -4.70 -2.49
N ALA A 33 -6.39 -5.58 -2.83
CA ALA A 33 -6.62 -6.65 -3.80
C ALA A 33 -7.73 -7.64 -3.38
N LEU A 34 -7.88 -7.87 -2.08
CA LEU A 34 -8.89 -8.75 -1.48
C LEU A 34 -10.09 -7.97 -0.91
N GLN A 35 -10.35 -6.75 -1.39
CA GLN A 35 -11.36 -5.87 -0.80
C GLN A 35 -12.75 -6.52 -0.75
N LYS A 36 -13.11 -7.29 -1.79
CA LYS A 36 -14.41 -7.96 -1.88
C LYS A 36 -14.51 -9.09 -0.85
N GLU A 37 -13.52 -9.97 -0.82
CA GLU A 37 -13.41 -11.09 0.11
C GLU A 37 -13.33 -10.60 1.55
N ALA A 38 -12.59 -9.51 1.79
CA ALA A 38 -12.51 -8.85 3.09
C ALA A 38 -13.88 -8.28 3.51
N SER A 39 -14.65 -7.70 2.59
CA SER A 39 -16.00 -7.19 2.88
C SER A 39 -16.97 -8.34 3.21
N GLU A 40 -16.90 -9.45 2.47
CA GLU A 40 -17.69 -10.66 2.73
C GLU A 40 -17.34 -11.25 4.10
N PHE A 41 -16.05 -11.37 4.41
CA PHE A 41 -15.56 -11.82 5.71
C PHE A 41 -16.04 -10.92 6.85
N LEU A 42 -15.93 -9.60 6.69
CA LEU A 42 -16.38 -8.64 7.71
C LEU A 42 -17.89 -8.70 7.93
N SER A 43 -18.66 -8.96 6.88
CA SER A 43 -20.12 -9.12 6.94
C SER A 43 -20.54 -10.36 7.73
N SER A 44 -19.71 -11.41 7.74
CA SER A 44 -19.98 -12.62 8.52
C SER A 44 -19.60 -12.49 10.01
N GLN A 45 -18.89 -11.42 10.39
CA GLN A 45 -18.47 -11.20 11.78
C GLN A 45 -19.56 -10.50 12.60
N LYS A 46 -19.72 -10.92 13.86
CA LYS A 46 -20.69 -10.30 14.80
C LYS A 46 -20.12 -9.08 15.55
N SER A 47 -18.82 -8.82 15.43
CA SER A 47 -18.12 -7.76 16.17
C SER A 47 -18.48 -6.36 15.68
N ASN A 48 -18.69 -5.42 16.60
CA ASN A 48 -18.92 -4.01 16.26
C ASN A 48 -17.77 -3.43 15.43
N LYS A 49 -16.52 -3.79 15.74
CA LYS A 49 -15.35 -3.35 14.95
C LYS A 49 -15.42 -3.77 13.48
N ALA A 50 -15.94 -4.97 13.21
CA ALA A 50 -16.07 -5.47 11.84
C ALA A 50 -17.16 -4.71 11.09
N LYS A 51 -18.30 -4.44 11.74
CA LYS A 51 -19.38 -3.60 11.19
C LYS A 51 -18.91 -2.18 10.90
N ASP A 52 -18.16 -1.56 11.83
CA ASP A 52 -17.63 -0.22 11.66
C ASP A 52 -16.65 -0.14 10.49
N LEU A 53 -15.76 -1.13 10.35
CA LEU A 53 -14.83 -1.20 9.23
C LEU A 53 -15.56 -1.42 7.89
N LEU A 54 -16.54 -2.32 7.86
CA LEU A 54 -17.36 -2.55 6.67
C LEU A 54 -18.09 -1.28 6.23
N ALA A 55 -18.70 -0.55 7.18
CA ALA A 55 -19.35 0.73 6.91
C ALA A 55 -18.39 1.79 6.38
N ARG A 56 -17.11 1.77 6.80
CA ARG A 56 -16.07 2.64 6.24
C ARG A 56 -15.66 2.21 4.84
N MET A 57 -15.53 0.91 4.57
CA MET A 57 -15.17 0.37 3.25
C MET A 57 -16.21 0.68 2.17
N GLN A 58 -17.45 0.99 2.56
CA GLN A 58 -18.49 1.47 1.64
C GLN A 58 -18.34 2.95 1.28
N LYS A 59 -17.53 3.72 2.01
CA LYS A 59 -17.32 5.15 1.74
C LYS A 59 -16.27 5.33 0.64
N PRO A 60 -16.59 6.02 -0.48
CA PRO A 60 -15.66 6.27 -1.57
C PRO A 60 -14.35 6.93 -1.09
N ASP A 61 -14.45 7.92 -0.21
CA ASP A 61 -13.27 8.63 0.35
C ASP A 61 -12.32 7.70 1.11
N PHE A 62 -12.87 6.73 1.84
CA PHE A 62 -12.03 5.79 2.58
C PHE A 62 -11.29 4.85 1.63
N ILE A 63 -11.96 4.36 0.58
CA ILE A 63 -11.32 3.54 -0.44
C ILE A 63 -10.27 4.33 -1.22
N ALA A 64 -10.55 5.59 -1.55
CA ALA A 64 -9.58 6.50 -2.15
C ALA A 64 -8.35 6.70 -1.25
N GLN A 65 -8.53 6.89 0.06
CA GLN A 65 -7.40 7.00 1.00
C GLN A 65 -6.54 5.72 1.02
N ILE A 66 -7.17 4.53 1.04
CA ILE A 66 -6.42 3.27 1.02
C ILE A 66 -5.69 3.09 -0.30
N ALA A 67 -6.32 3.41 -1.43
CA ALA A 67 -5.71 3.33 -2.75
C ALA A 67 -4.50 4.28 -2.88
N PHE A 68 -4.64 5.53 -2.44
CA PHE A 68 -3.52 6.47 -2.34
C PHE A 68 -2.37 5.92 -1.48
N LEU A 69 -2.70 5.35 -0.32
CA LEU A 69 -1.70 4.75 0.57
C LEU A 69 -0.98 3.57 -0.10
N CYS A 70 -1.66 2.74 -0.89
CA CYS A 70 -1.03 1.65 -1.63
C CYS A 70 0.02 2.19 -2.62
N ASP A 71 -0.36 3.17 -3.43
CA ASP A 71 0.51 3.76 -4.45
C ASP A 71 1.74 4.47 -3.83
N ILE A 72 1.55 5.35 -2.83
CA ILE A 72 2.67 6.08 -2.21
C ILE A 72 3.62 5.14 -1.45
N MET A 73 3.10 4.09 -0.84
CA MET A 73 3.92 3.08 -0.17
C MET A 73 4.71 2.24 -1.18
N GLY A 74 4.17 2.01 -2.39
CA GLY A 74 4.89 1.39 -3.50
C GLY A 74 6.09 2.24 -3.97
N HIS A 75 5.88 3.55 -4.11
CA HIS A 75 6.97 4.50 -4.44
C HIS A 75 8.05 4.53 -3.36
N LEU A 76 7.65 4.63 -2.10
CA LEU A 76 8.58 4.59 -0.98
C LEU A 76 9.34 3.26 -0.93
N ASN A 77 8.68 2.12 -1.15
CA ASN A 77 9.33 0.81 -1.21
C ASN A 77 10.39 0.73 -2.30
N THR A 78 10.10 1.32 -3.47
CA THR A 78 11.06 1.41 -4.57
C THR A 78 12.30 2.18 -4.15
N LEU A 79 12.14 3.36 -3.54
CA LEU A 79 13.26 4.13 -3.00
C LEU A 79 14.02 3.30 -1.95
N ASN A 80 13.31 2.67 -1.01
CA ASN A 80 13.94 1.92 0.06
C ASN A 80 14.82 0.77 -0.48
N LEU A 81 14.33 0.01 -1.47
CA LEU A 81 15.11 -1.04 -2.12
C LEU A 81 16.36 -0.48 -2.81
N GLN A 82 16.26 0.69 -3.45
CA GLN A 82 17.41 1.37 -4.04
C GLN A 82 18.44 1.80 -2.98
N LEU A 83 18.00 2.15 -1.76
CA LEU A 83 18.88 2.56 -0.66
C LEU A 83 19.52 1.38 0.07
N GLN A 84 18.85 0.23 0.14
CA GLN A 84 19.35 -0.98 0.81
C GLN A 84 20.40 -1.75 -0.01
N GLY A 85 20.60 -1.40 -1.29
CA GLY A 85 21.61 -2.04 -2.14
C GLY A 85 23.02 -1.83 -1.57
N GLY A 86 23.65 -2.93 -1.15
CA GLY A 86 25.05 -2.92 -0.70
C GLY A 86 25.98 -2.41 -1.80
N GLY A 87 26.98 -1.60 -1.42
CA GLY A 87 27.96 -1.04 -2.36
C GLY A 87 27.60 0.33 -2.94
N SER A 88 26.49 0.96 -2.54
CA SER A 88 26.18 2.33 -2.96
C SER A 88 27.10 3.34 -2.27
N SER A 89 27.66 4.29 -3.02
CA SER A 89 28.41 5.40 -2.44
C SER A 89 27.49 6.42 -1.77
N VAL A 90 28.03 7.27 -0.89
CA VAL A 90 27.25 8.34 -0.24
C VAL A 90 26.63 9.29 -1.28
N THR A 91 27.35 9.56 -2.38
CA THR A 91 26.83 10.43 -3.45
C THR A 91 25.66 9.79 -4.18
N GLU A 92 25.72 8.49 -4.47
CA GLU A 92 24.61 7.76 -5.11
C GLU A 92 23.37 7.69 -4.21
N ILE A 93 23.56 7.54 -2.90
CA ILE A 93 22.46 7.60 -1.92
C ILE A 93 21.80 8.97 -1.95
N LEU A 94 22.60 10.05 -1.95
CA LEU A 94 22.07 11.41 -2.02
C LEU A 94 21.34 11.68 -3.34
N GLU A 95 21.84 11.19 -4.46
CA GLU A 95 21.18 11.29 -5.76
C GLU A 95 19.83 10.59 -5.77
N LYS A 96 19.73 9.36 -5.25
CA LYS A 96 18.47 8.61 -5.13
C LYS A 96 17.44 9.36 -4.29
N VAL A 97 17.84 9.90 -3.14
CA VAL A 97 16.94 10.70 -2.26
C VAL A 97 16.53 12.01 -2.94
N SER A 98 17.45 12.67 -3.65
CA SER A 98 17.18 13.93 -4.34
C SER A 98 16.23 13.73 -5.52
N ALA A 99 16.42 12.68 -6.30
CA ALA A 99 15.50 12.28 -7.37
C ALA A 99 14.11 11.97 -6.81
N PHE A 100 14.03 11.27 -5.67
CA PHE A 100 12.73 11.01 -5.03
C PHE A 100 12.02 12.27 -4.56
N ARG A 101 12.76 13.28 -4.06
CA ARG A 101 12.16 14.59 -3.74
C ARG A 101 11.53 15.25 -4.96
N VAL A 102 12.22 15.24 -6.10
CA VAL A 102 11.68 15.75 -7.37
C VAL A 102 10.43 14.96 -7.77
N ASN A 103 10.43 13.64 -7.58
CA ASN A 103 9.23 12.83 -7.82
C ASN A 103 8.06 13.24 -6.91
N LEU A 104 8.30 13.56 -5.62
CA LEU A 104 7.24 14.06 -4.73
C LEU A 104 6.62 15.37 -5.23
N ASP A 105 7.44 16.27 -5.79
CA ASP A 105 6.94 17.51 -6.40
C ASP A 105 6.06 17.24 -7.63
N LEU A 106 6.34 16.17 -8.38
CA LEU A 106 5.50 15.70 -9.49
C LEU A 106 4.23 14.98 -8.99
N PHE A 107 4.34 14.23 -7.91
CA PHE A 107 3.24 13.45 -7.35
C PHE A 107 2.15 14.34 -6.76
N LEU A 108 2.52 15.41 -6.06
CA LEU A 108 1.59 16.29 -5.37
C LEU A 108 0.45 16.82 -6.28
N PRO A 109 0.72 17.42 -7.47
CA PRO A 109 -0.34 17.82 -8.39
C PRO A 109 -1.02 16.64 -9.10
N ASP A 110 -0.33 15.50 -9.25
CA ASP A 110 -0.88 14.34 -9.96
C ASP A 110 -1.93 13.57 -9.14
N VAL A 111 -1.84 13.58 -7.80
CA VAL A 111 -2.83 12.95 -6.89
C VAL A 111 -4.26 13.45 -7.16
N THR A 112 -4.43 14.76 -7.35
CA THR A 112 -5.74 15.34 -7.65
C THR A 112 -6.01 15.41 -9.15
N GLY A 113 -4.97 15.42 -9.97
CA GLY A 113 -5.04 15.42 -11.43
C GLY A 113 -5.27 14.04 -12.05
N ARG A 114 -4.40 13.71 -13.03
CA ARG A 114 -4.51 12.52 -13.88
C ARG A 114 -4.19 11.21 -13.17
N LYS A 115 -3.56 11.26 -11.99
CA LYS A 115 -3.19 10.09 -11.18
C LYS A 115 -2.32 9.11 -11.98
N THR A 116 -1.43 9.67 -12.80
CA THR A 116 -0.52 8.89 -13.66
C THR A 116 0.40 8.00 -12.83
N HIS A 117 0.86 8.51 -11.69
CA HIS A 117 1.72 7.81 -10.73
C HIS A 117 0.92 7.15 -9.60
N PHE A 118 -0.41 7.23 -9.64
CA PHE A 118 -1.31 6.69 -8.63
C PHE A 118 -2.37 5.79 -9.30
N PRO A 119 -1.95 4.67 -9.94
CA PRO A 119 -2.85 3.82 -10.72
C PRO A 119 -3.95 3.21 -9.85
N THR A 120 -3.65 2.78 -8.62
CA THR A 120 -4.66 2.22 -7.71
C THR A 120 -5.71 3.27 -7.37
N LEU A 121 -5.28 4.50 -7.08
CA LEU A 121 -6.18 5.63 -6.81
C LEU A 121 -7.01 6.03 -8.03
N ARG A 122 -6.44 5.94 -9.23
CA ARG A 122 -7.12 6.26 -10.49
C ARG A 122 -8.29 5.32 -10.76
N ASP A 123 -8.14 4.06 -10.37
CA ASP A 123 -9.13 3.02 -10.62
C ASP A 123 -10.24 3.00 -9.56
N VAL A 124 -10.14 3.83 -8.51
CA VAL A 124 -11.23 4.01 -7.53
C VAL A 124 -12.39 4.76 -8.21
N PRO A 125 -13.62 4.18 -8.20
CA PRO A 125 -14.78 4.84 -8.79
C PRO A 125 -15.02 6.20 -8.13
N VAL A 126 -15.09 7.25 -8.95
CA VAL A 126 -15.55 8.56 -8.48
C VAL A 126 -17.03 8.39 -8.15
N SER A 127 -17.42 8.68 -6.90
CA SER A 127 -18.83 8.74 -6.53
C SER A 127 -19.50 9.80 -7.40
N SER A 128 -20.35 9.39 -8.34
CA SER A 128 -21.24 10.31 -9.04
C SER A 128 -22.13 10.97 -8.00
N ALA A 129 -21.98 12.29 -7.86
CA ALA A 129 -22.89 13.14 -7.10
C ALA A 129 -24.27 13.22 -7.78
#